data_AF-X8DSU5-F1
#
_entry.id   AF-X8DSU5-F1
#
_cell.length_a   1.000
_cell.length_b   1.000
_cell.length_c   1.000
_cell.angle_alpha   90.00
_cell.angle_beta   90.00
_cell.angle_gamma   90.00
#
_symmetry.space_group_name_H-M   'P 1'
#
loop_
_entity.id
_entity.type
_entity.pdbx_description
1 polymer ?
#
loop_
_entity_poly.entity_id
_entity_poly.type
_entity_poly.pdbx_seq_one_letter_code
_entity_poly.pdbx_strand_id
1 'polypeptide(L)'
;MQLSVSHVIRNATEPDVQIVAHPGDPRSNDDPVASEIYDHRRRSAIGTFQRHYRLRPEITSPRGVFNSVIVVSGEKGTYVFPADEDGDIADYCPIVDPVTGVHDPETALLHLGYTVQASR
;
A
#
# COMPACT_ATOMS: atom_id res chain seq x y z
N MET A 1 9.54 -37.95 30.48
CA MET A 1 10.17 -36.66 30.11
C MET A 1 9.82 -36.35 28.67
N GLN A 2 9.06 -35.30 28.40
CA GLN A 2 9.27 -34.37 27.28
C GLN A 2 8.31 -33.19 27.48
N LEU A 3 8.88 -32.00 27.67
CA LEU A 3 8.17 -30.73 27.90
C LEU A 3 7.72 -30.18 26.54
N SER A 4 6.41 -30.11 26.29
CA SER A 4 5.88 -29.38 25.13
C SER A 4 5.70 -27.92 25.52
N VAL A 5 6.73 -27.11 25.23
CA VAL A 5 6.69 -25.66 25.39
C VAL A 5 5.68 -25.09 24.40
N SER A 6 4.54 -24.62 24.93
CA SER A 6 3.57 -23.84 24.18
C SER A 6 4.16 -22.46 23.93
N HIS A 7 4.67 -22.20 22.73
CA HIS A 7 5.05 -20.83 22.35
C HIS A 7 3.79 -20.05 21.99
N VAL A 8 3.30 -19.33 23.00
CA VAL A 8 2.47 -18.14 22.85
C VAL A 8 3.34 -17.08 22.17
N ILE A 9 2.99 -16.70 20.94
CA ILE A 9 3.46 -15.44 20.36
C ILE A 9 2.26 -14.50 20.35
N ARG A 10 2.19 -13.67 21.39
CA ARG A 10 1.45 -12.41 21.35
C ARG A 10 2.37 -11.42 20.63
N ASN A 11 2.11 -11.14 19.37
CA ASN A 11 2.71 -9.99 18.71
C ASN A 11 1.63 -8.93 18.48
N ALA A 12 1.98 -7.71 18.88
CA ALA A 12 1.11 -6.55 18.94
C ALA A 12 0.79 -6.03 17.55
N THR A 13 -0.47 -5.65 17.32
CA THR A 13 -0.96 -4.64 16.36
C THR A 13 -0.03 -4.39 15.17
N GLU A 14 0.13 -5.40 14.32
CA GLU A 14 0.62 -5.20 12.96
C GLU A 14 -0.61 -4.78 12.14
N PRO A 15 -0.55 -3.72 11.31
CA PRO A 15 -1.63 -3.46 10.38
C PRO A 15 -1.78 -4.73 9.52
N ASP A 16 -2.95 -5.38 9.60
CA ASP A 16 -3.29 -6.59 8.85
C ASP A 16 -3.45 -6.24 7.36
N VAL A 17 -2.33 -5.86 6.75
CA VAL A 17 -2.20 -5.57 5.35
C VAL A 17 -1.50 -6.75 4.72
N GLN A 18 -2.27 -7.54 3.98
CA GLN A 18 -1.81 -8.74 3.31
C GLN A 18 -1.88 -8.51 1.80
N ILE A 19 -0.75 -8.67 1.13
CA ILE A 19 -0.70 -8.66 -0.33
C ILE A 19 -1.37 -9.95 -0.82
N VAL A 20 -2.40 -9.85 -1.66
CA VAL A 20 -3.16 -11.05 -2.12
C VAL A 20 -2.29 -11.89 -3.03
N ALA A 21 -1.65 -12.93 -2.49
CA ALA A 21 -1.07 -14.00 -3.28
C ALA A 21 -2.20 -14.94 -3.72
N HIS A 22 -2.58 -14.91 -5.00
CA HIS A 22 -3.55 -15.87 -5.54
C HIS A 22 -2.94 -17.30 -5.48
N PRO A 23 -3.57 -18.27 -4.78
CA PRO A 23 -3.04 -19.62 -4.64
C PRO A 23 -3.38 -20.42 -5.91
N GLY A 24 -2.55 -20.29 -6.95
CA GLY A 24 -2.81 -20.97 -8.22
C GLY A 24 -1.66 -21.05 -9.21
N ASP A 25 -0.63 -20.22 -9.12
CA ASP A 25 0.44 -20.21 -10.14
C ASP A 25 1.84 -20.30 -9.50
N PRO A 26 2.55 -21.44 -9.64
CA PRO A 26 3.94 -21.58 -9.17
C PRO A 26 4.95 -20.79 -10.05
N ARG A 27 4.52 -19.69 -10.66
CA ARG A 27 5.32 -18.80 -11.52
C ARG A 27 4.98 -17.31 -11.41
N SER A 28 4.35 -16.82 -10.35
CA SER A 28 4.29 -15.37 -10.11
C SER A 28 5.67 -14.87 -9.62
N ASN A 29 6.60 -14.72 -10.56
CA ASN A 29 7.73 -13.76 -10.46
C ASN A 29 7.24 -12.33 -10.76
N ASP A 30 5.95 -12.06 -10.55
CA ASP A 30 5.41 -10.72 -10.57
C ASP A 30 5.68 -10.18 -9.16
N ASP A 31 6.87 -9.63 -8.97
CA ASP A 31 7.14 -8.82 -7.80
C ASP A 31 5.96 -7.86 -7.63
N PRO A 32 5.41 -7.67 -6.42
CA PRO A 32 4.39 -6.67 -6.18
C PRO A 32 4.80 -5.33 -6.80
N VAL A 33 4.00 -4.82 -7.72
CA VAL A 33 4.25 -3.62 -8.51
C VAL A 33 3.16 -2.59 -8.26
N ALA A 34 3.59 -1.35 -8.09
CA ALA A 34 2.74 -0.17 -8.03
C ALA A 34 2.96 0.68 -9.28
N SER A 35 1.99 0.67 -10.17
CA SER A 35 1.99 1.35 -11.46
C SER A 35 1.45 2.79 -11.33
N GLU A 36 2.29 3.83 -11.46
CA GLU A 36 1.81 5.24 -11.41
C GLU A 36 0.92 5.53 -12.63
N ILE A 37 -0.26 6.10 -12.39
CA ILE A 37 -1.15 6.66 -13.43
C ILE A 37 -0.94 8.17 -13.47
N TYR A 38 -0.06 8.62 -14.36
CA TYR A 38 0.33 10.04 -14.45
C TYR A 38 -0.81 11.01 -14.76
N ASP A 39 -1.82 10.54 -15.50
CA ASP A 39 -2.96 11.37 -15.90
C ASP A 39 -3.74 11.87 -14.67
N HIS A 40 -3.72 11.11 -13.57
CA HIS A 40 -4.41 11.45 -12.32
C HIS A 40 -3.49 12.20 -11.34
N ARG A 41 -2.28 12.59 -11.76
CA ARG A 41 -1.39 13.41 -10.93
C ARG A 41 -1.98 14.80 -10.81
N ARG A 42 -2.50 15.12 -9.63
CA ARG A 42 -3.06 16.43 -9.31
C ARG A 42 -2.27 17.10 -8.19
N ARG A 43 -2.28 18.43 -8.16
CA ARG A 43 -1.87 19.17 -6.97
C ARG A 43 -3.08 19.17 -6.02
N SER A 44 -2.94 18.52 -4.88
CA SER A 44 -3.96 18.52 -3.83
C SER A 44 -4.19 19.94 -3.32
N ALA A 45 -5.39 20.20 -2.80
CA ALA A 45 -5.76 21.49 -2.22
C ALA A 45 -4.85 21.91 -1.04
N ILE A 46 -4.17 20.96 -0.42
CA ILE A 46 -3.18 21.16 0.65
C ILE A 46 -1.75 21.45 0.14
N GLY A 47 -1.58 21.67 -1.18
CA GLY A 47 -0.32 22.10 -1.78
C GLY A 47 0.67 20.98 -2.12
N THR A 48 0.32 19.72 -1.85
CA THR A 48 1.17 18.55 -2.14
C THR A 48 0.69 17.81 -3.38
N PHE A 49 1.55 17.00 -4.01
CA PHE A 49 1.16 16.22 -5.17
C PHE A 49 0.49 14.92 -4.72
N GLN A 50 -0.77 14.71 -5.10
CA GLN A 50 -1.37 13.39 -5.05
C GLN A 50 -0.89 12.59 -6.27
N ARG A 51 -0.48 11.35 -6.02
CA ARG A 51 -0.10 10.41 -7.08
C ARG A 51 -0.98 9.19 -6.99
N HIS A 52 -1.52 8.77 -8.11
CA HIS A 52 -2.35 7.58 -8.21
C HIS A 52 -1.49 6.40 -8.65
N TYR A 53 -1.57 5.29 -7.90
CA TYR A 53 -0.89 4.05 -8.21
C TYR A 53 -1.88 2.89 -8.30
N ARG A 54 -1.75 2.09 -9.34
CA ARG A 54 -2.44 0.80 -9.46
C ARG A 54 -1.55 -0.29 -8.89
N LEU A 55 -2.05 -1.04 -7.93
CA LEU A 55 -1.34 -2.14 -7.27
C LEU A 55 -1.62 -3.47 -7.98
N ARG A 56 -0.55 -4.23 -8.19
CA ARG A 56 -0.59 -5.63 -8.65
C ARG A 56 0.42 -6.45 -7.84
N PRO A 57 0.01 -7.50 -7.13
CA PRO A 57 -1.37 -7.87 -6.84
C PRO A 57 -2.07 -6.84 -5.95
N GLU A 58 -3.33 -7.08 -5.63
CA GLU A 58 -4.15 -6.16 -4.82
C GLU A 58 -3.71 -6.14 -3.35
N ILE A 59 -3.89 -5.02 -2.68
CA ILE A 59 -3.63 -4.89 -1.24
C ILE A 59 -4.89 -5.23 -0.44
N THR A 60 -4.78 -6.18 0.47
CA THR A 60 -5.84 -6.46 1.45
C THR A 60 -5.62 -5.58 2.66
N SER A 61 -6.70 -5.08 3.22
CA SER A 61 -6.70 -4.42 4.52
C SER A 61 -7.97 -4.84 5.29
N PRO A 62 -8.10 -4.50 6.59
CA PRO A 62 -9.29 -4.81 7.38
C PRO A 62 -10.60 -4.23 6.78
N ARG A 63 -10.49 -3.29 5.84
CA ARG A 63 -11.60 -2.60 5.18
C ARG A 63 -12.00 -3.25 3.86
N GLY A 64 -11.17 -4.11 3.28
CA GLY A 64 -11.40 -4.72 1.99
C GLY A 64 -10.13 -4.89 1.15
N VAL A 65 -10.33 -5.33 -0.08
CA VAL A 65 -9.27 -5.51 -1.09
C VAL A 65 -9.29 -4.31 -2.02
N PHE A 66 -8.13 -3.69 -2.23
CA PHE A 66 -7.95 -2.51 -3.07
C PHE A 66 -6.88 -2.77 -4.12
N ASN A 67 -7.18 -2.40 -5.37
CA ASN A 67 -6.23 -2.51 -6.48
C ASN A 67 -5.64 -1.17 -6.90
N SER A 68 -6.07 -0.08 -6.28
CA SER A 68 -5.70 1.29 -6.62
C SER A 68 -5.55 2.11 -5.34
N VAL A 69 -4.51 2.93 -5.27
CA VAL A 69 -4.16 3.73 -4.09
C VAL A 69 -3.68 5.12 -4.47
N ILE A 70 -4.05 6.13 -3.66
CA ILE A 70 -3.51 7.47 -3.73
C ILE A 70 -2.42 7.61 -2.68
N VAL A 71 -1.25 8.03 -3.13
CA VAL A 71 -0.13 8.35 -2.26
C VAL A 71 0.02 9.86 -2.17
N VAL A 72 0.03 10.38 -0.93
CA VAL A 72 0.13 11.81 -0.64
C VAL A 72 1.23 12.02 0.39
N SER A 73 2.24 12.82 0.03
CA SER A 73 3.23 13.30 1.00
C SER A 73 2.57 14.38 1.87
N GLY A 74 2.51 14.16 3.18
CA GLY A 74 2.03 15.13 4.17
C GLY A 74 3.15 15.62 5.10
N GLU A 75 2.77 16.37 6.13
CA GLU A 75 3.71 17.00 7.08
C GLU A 75 4.49 15.97 7.91
N LYS A 76 3.86 14.86 8.31
CA LYS A 76 4.48 13.81 9.14
C LYS A 76 5.21 12.74 8.33
N GLY A 77 4.93 12.64 7.04
CA GLY A 77 5.41 11.58 6.16
C GLY A 77 4.42 11.29 5.05
N THR A 78 4.52 10.12 4.44
CA THR A 78 3.68 9.72 3.31
C THR A 78 2.47 8.92 3.77
N TYR A 79 1.30 9.30 3.27
CA TYR A 79 0.03 8.64 3.52
C TYR A 79 -0.41 7.88 2.26
N VAL A 80 -0.96 6.68 2.47
CA VAL A 80 -1.48 5.83 1.39
C VAL A 80 -2.95 5.58 1.64
N PHE A 81 -3.80 6.07 0.74
CA PHE A 81 -5.25 5.95 0.80
C PHE A 81 -5.74 5.03 -0.31
N PRO A 82 -6.83 4.28 -0.11
CA PRO A 82 -7.47 3.57 -1.21
C PRO A 82 -8.01 4.56 -2.25
N ALA A 83 -7.81 4.25 -3.51
CA ALA A 83 -8.31 5.02 -4.63
C ALA A 83 -9.45 4.29 -5.33
N ASP A 84 -10.38 5.06 -5.87
CA ASP A 84 -11.35 4.58 -6.84
C ASP A 84 -10.75 4.58 -8.26
N GLU A 85 -11.48 4.03 -9.24
CA GLU A 85 -11.08 3.95 -10.65
C GLU A 85 -10.79 5.33 -11.26
N ASP A 86 -11.46 6.38 -10.76
CA ASP A 86 -11.25 7.78 -11.16
C ASP A 86 -9.94 8.38 -10.61
N GLY A 87 -9.23 7.68 -9.71
CA GLY A 87 -8.06 8.21 -8.99
C GLY A 87 -8.41 9.25 -7.93
N ASP A 88 -9.64 9.19 -7.42
CA ASP A 88 -10.06 9.91 -6.22
C ASP A 88 -9.95 9.01 -4.98
N ILE A 89 -9.86 9.62 -3.80
CA ILE A 89 -9.74 8.87 -2.55
C ILE A 89 -11.08 8.21 -2.25
N ALA A 90 -11.13 6.89 -2.31
CA ALA A 90 -12.33 6.11 -2.00
C ALA A 90 -12.64 6.12 -0.49
N ASP A 91 -11.61 6.19 0.35
CA ASP A 91 -11.74 6.27 1.81
C ASP A 91 -10.61 7.10 2.43
N TYR A 92 -10.97 8.07 3.27
CA TYR A 92 -10.01 8.98 3.90
C TYR A 92 -9.26 8.37 5.10
N CYS A 93 -9.45 7.08 5.38
CA CYS A 93 -8.62 6.34 6.33
C CYS A 93 -7.45 5.71 5.56
N PRO A 94 -6.20 5.98 5.97
CA PRO A 94 -5.06 5.41 5.28
C PRO A 94 -5.05 3.88 5.45
N ILE A 95 -4.65 3.17 4.40
CA ILE A 95 -4.60 1.68 4.37
C ILE A 95 -3.56 1.17 5.38
N VAL A 96 -2.50 1.95 5.57
CA VAL A 96 -1.40 1.68 6.48
C VAL A 96 -1.07 2.90 7.34
N ASP A 97 -0.37 2.67 8.44
CA ASP A 97 0.21 3.76 9.21
C ASP A 97 1.14 4.60 8.33
N PRO A 98 1.08 5.95 8.40
CA PRO A 98 1.95 6.80 7.60
C PRO A 98 3.41 6.49 7.84
N VAL A 99 4.17 6.37 6.76
CA VAL A 99 5.61 6.13 6.85
C VAL A 99 6.28 7.41 7.32
N THR A 100 6.45 7.53 8.64
CA THR A 100 6.93 8.75 9.30
C THR A 100 8.34 9.09 8.84
N GLY A 101 8.57 10.35 8.46
CA GLY A 101 9.87 10.84 7.97
C GLY A 101 10.21 10.48 6.52
N VAL A 102 9.37 9.68 5.84
CA VAL A 102 9.48 9.42 4.41
C VAL A 102 8.45 10.30 3.69
N HIS A 103 8.91 11.20 2.84
CA HIS A 103 8.04 12.02 1.97
C HIS A 103 8.05 11.56 0.52
N ASP A 104 8.92 10.60 0.20
CA ASP A 104 9.01 10.03 -1.12
C ASP A 104 7.94 8.94 -1.29
N PRO A 105 7.07 9.05 -2.32
CA PRO A 105 5.98 8.10 -2.52
C PRO A 105 6.46 6.72 -2.94
N GLU A 106 7.60 6.64 -3.63
CA GLU A 106 8.16 5.37 -4.12
C GLU A 106 8.73 4.56 -2.96
N THR A 107 9.45 5.23 -2.07
CA THR A 107 9.95 4.66 -0.82
C THR A 107 8.80 4.18 0.07
N ALA A 108 7.70 4.93 0.16
CA ALA A 108 6.54 4.51 0.95
C ALA A 108 5.88 3.23 0.39
N LEU A 109 5.77 3.11 -0.92
CA LEU A 109 5.25 1.90 -1.57
C LEU A 109 6.23 0.72 -1.44
N LEU A 110 7.54 0.98 -1.47
CA LEU A 110 8.56 -0.04 -1.22
C LEU A 110 8.46 -0.61 0.20
N HIS A 111 8.16 0.23 1.20
CA HIS A 111 7.87 -0.21 2.57
C HIS A 111 6.63 -1.12 2.67
N LEU A 112 5.69 -1.00 1.72
CA LEU A 112 4.53 -1.88 1.58
C LEU A 112 4.83 -3.14 0.77
N GLY A 113 6.07 -3.30 0.31
CA GLY A 113 6.50 -4.40 -0.54
C GLY A 113 6.32 -4.13 -2.02
N TYR A 114 5.76 -2.99 -2.45
CA TYR A 114 5.52 -2.72 -3.87
C TYR A 114 6.70 -1.98 -4.52
N THR A 115 7.14 -2.47 -5.67
CA THR A 115 8.08 -1.76 -6.54
C THR A 115 7.33 -0.78 -7.42
N VAL A 116 7.71 0.49 -7.39
CA VAL A 116 7.08 1.49 -8.27
C VAL A 116 7.54 1.31 -9.71
N GLN A 117 6.57 1.26 -10.62
CA GLN A 117 6.80 1.35 -12.05
C GLN A 117 6.04 2.54 -12.64
N ALA A 118 6.72 3.28 -13.50
CA ALA A 118 6.09 4.31 -14.31
C ALA A 118 5.23 3.65 -15.38
N SER A 119 3.90 3.82 -15.32
CA SER A 119 3.03 3.37 -16.40
C SER A 119 2.98 4.48 -17.44
N ARG A 120 3.52 4.21 -18.63
CA ARG A 120 3.62 5.18 -19.73
C ARG A 120 2.39 5.13 -20.63
#